data_AF-A0A4W5PJT2-F1
#
_entry.id   AF-A0A4W5PJT2-F1
#
_cell.length_a   1.000
_cell.length_b   1.000
_cell.length_c   1.000
_cell.angle_alpha   90.00
_cell.angle_beta   90.00
_cell.angle_gamma   90.00
#
_symmetry.space_group_name_H-M   'P 1'
#
loop_
_entity.id
_entity.type
_entity.pdbx_description
1 polymer ?
#
loop_
_entity_poly.entity_id
_entity_poly.type
_entity_poly.pdbx_seq_one_letter_code
_entity_poly.pdbx_strand_id
1 'polypeptide(L)'
;MASHEMAERDLPYVDKYKGRITSAGQKHGVDPAVLGGIISRESRGGTGLVNSSGDNGNAHGLMQVDKRCHSPKGACGSQEHIDQGAQILVGSYSDVEKKYPHWTKEQKLKGALAAYNMGAGSISSYEQVDAKTTGGDYSNDVAARAQYFKKHGY
;
A
#
# COMPACT_ATOMS: atom_id res chain seq x y z
N MET A 1 -11.80 -12.89 -7.72
CA MET A 1 -12.23 -11.62 -8.35
C MET A 1 -11.01 -10.99 -8.97
N ALA A 2 -11.13 -10.37 -10.14
CA ALA A 2 -10.01 -9.66 -10.74
C ALA A 2 -9.71 -8.38 -9.94
N SER A 3 -8.44 -7.95 -9.89
CA SER A 3 -8.00 -6.78 -9.12
C SER A 3 -8.79 -5.51 -9.43
N HIS A 4 -9.11 -5.26 -10.69
CA HIS A 4 -9.93 -4.10 -11.09
C HIS A 4 -11.36 -4.17 -10.54
N GLU A 5 -12.01 -5.35 -10.53
CA GLU A 5 -13.36 -5.49 -9.96
C GLU A 5 -13.37 -5.29 -8.44
N MET A 6 -12.27 -5.61 -7.76
CA MET A 6 -12.10 -5.31 -6.34
C MET A 6 -11.90 -3.82 -6.11
N ALA A 7 -11.06 -3.17 -6.92
CA ALA A 7 -10.84 -1.72 -6.87
C ALA A 7 -12.13 -0.94 -7.16
N GLU A 8 -12.92 -1.38 -8.14
CA GLU A 8 -14.23 -0.81 -8.47
C GLU A 8 -15.19 -0.87 -7.28
N ARG A 9 -15.29 -2.03 -6.63
CA ARG A 9 -16.14 -2.19 -5.43
C ARG A 9 -15.68 -1.34 -4.25
N ASP A 10 -14.37 -1.16 -4.11
CA ASP A 10 -13.78 -0.42 -3.01
C ASP A 10 -13.79 1.10 -3.26
N LEU A 11 -13.86 1.55 -4.51
CA LEU A 11 -13.81 2.95 -4.94
C LEU A 11 -14.69 3.89 -4.08
N PRO A 12 -16.00 3.64 -3.86
CA PRO A 12 -16.82 4.56 -3.05
C PRO A 12 -16.37 4.68 -1.58
N TYR A 13 -15.62 3.70 -1.07
CA TYR A 13 -15.07 3.74 0.30
C TYR A 13 -13.70 4.43 0.33
N VAL A 14 -12.87 4.20 -0.68
CA VAL A 14 -11.57 4.89 -0.85
C VAL A 14 -11.78 6.37 -1.18
N ASP A 15 -12.83 6.74 -1.91
CA ASP A 15 -13.15 8.12 -2.30
C ASP A 15 -13.42 9.03 -1.09
N LYS A 16 -13.90 8.48 0.03
CA LYS A 16 -14.07 9.22 1.31
C LYS A 16 -12.76 9.84 1.80
N TYR A 17 -11.63 9.31 1.37
CA TYR A 17 -10.29 9.73 1.77
C TYR A 17 -9.50 10.36 0.62
N LYS A 18 -10.09 10.53 -0.57
CA LYS A 18 -9.39 10.97 -1.79
C LYS A 18 -8.53 12.23 -1.59
N GLY A 19 -9.08 13.28 -0.99
CA GLY A 19 -8.33 14.50 -0.72
C GLY A 19 -7.10 14.27 0.17
N ARG A 20 -7.20 13.40 1.17
CA ARG A 20 -6.07 13.05 2.06
C ARG A 20 -5.02 12.19 1.37
N ILE A 21 -5.47 11.25 0.55
CA ILE A 21 -4.63 10.38 -0.28
C ILE A 21 -3.84 11.23 -1.28
N THR A 22 -4.51 12.15 -1.98
CA THR A 22 -3.85 13.09 -2.90
C THR A 22 -2.84 13.96 -2.18
N SER A 23 -3.19 14.53 -1.03
CA SER A 23 -2.29 15.36 -0.22
C SER A 23 -1.05 14.58 0.23
N ALA A 24 -1.21 13.34 0.69
CA ALA A 24 -0.10 12.49 1.13
C ALA A 24 0.81 12.10 -0.04
N GLY A 25 0.22 11.73 -1.18
CA GLY A 25 0.95 11.38 -2.40
C GLY A 25 1.82 12.54 -2.89
N GLN A 26 1.24 13.75 -2.97
CA GLN A 26 1.97 14.96 -3.34
C GLN A 26 3.10 15.28 -2.36
N LYS A 27 2.83 15.21 -1.05
CA LYS A 27 3.81 15.50 0.00
C LYS A 27 5.00 14.54 -0.01
N HIS A 28 4.76 13.26 -0.32
CA HIS A 28 5.78 12.20 -0.23
C HIS A 28 6.33 11.76 -1.59
N GLY A 29 5.90 12.37 -2.70
CA GLY A 29 6.36 12.01 -4.04
C GLY A 29 5.88 10.62 -4.50
N VAL A 30 4.70 10.20 -4.03
CA VAL A 30 4.08 8.91 -4.38
C VAL A 30 2.83 9.19 -5.21
N ASP A 31 2.63 8.43 -6.30
CA ASP A 31 1.40 8.53 -7.08
C ASP A 31 0.19 8.22 -6.18
N PRO A 32 -0.80 9.13 -6.03
CA PRO A 32 -1.94 8.90 -5.17
C PRO A 32 -2.75 7.64 -5.54
N ALA A 33 -2.70 7.22 -6.81
CA ALA A 33 -3.33 5.98 -7.25
C ALA A 33 -2.69 4.73 -6.61
N VAL A 34 -1.38 4.76 -6.35
CA VAL A 34 -0.67 3.69 -5.64
C VAL A 34 -1.15 3.62 -4.19
N LEU A 35 -1.28 4.78 -3.51
CA LEU A 35 -1.81 4.84 -2.15
C LEU A 35 -3.28 4.36 -2.09
N GLY A 36 -4.11 4.71 -3.07
CA GLY A 36 -5.47 4.19 -3.22
C GLY A 36 -5.50 2.67 -3.40
N GLY A 37 -4.60 2.12 -4.22
CA GLY A 37 -4.42 0.68 -4.40
C GLY A 37 -4.06 -0.05 -3.11
N ILE A 38 -3.13 0.50 -2.32
CA ILE A 38 -2.75 -0.05 -1.00
C ILE A 38 -3.95 -0.03 -0.05
N ILE A 39 -4.66 1.10 0.10
CA ILE A 39 -5.82 1.20 0.99
C ILE A 39 -6.92 0.21 0.61
N SER A 40 -7.18 0.03 -0.69
CA SER A 40 -8.12 -0.99 -1.18
C SER A 40 -7.66 -2.40 -0.82
N ARG A 41 -6.38 -2.73 -1.02
CA ARG A 41 -5.85 -4.07 -0.67
C ARG A 41 -5.88 -4.35 0.83
N GLU A 42 -5.47 -3.37 1.63
CA GLU A 42 -5.27 -3.52 3.08
C GLU A 42 -6.58 -3.53 3.87
N SER A 43 -7.52 -2.65 3.53
CA SER A 43 -8.68 -2.40 4.37
C SER A 43 -9.99 -2.30 3.61
N ARG A 44 -9.99 -2.48 2.29
CA ARG A 44 -11.17 -2.27 1.43
C ARG A 44 -11.73 -0.84 1.58
N GLY A 45 -10.87 0.16 1.77
CA GLY A 45 -11.31 1.52 2.12
C GLY A 45 -11.92 1.63 3.53
N GLY A 46 -11.45 0.79 4.45
CA GLY A 46 -11.87 0.76 5.86
C GLY A 46 -13.01 -0.21 6.17
N THR A 47 -13.73 -0.75 5.18
CA THR A 47 -14.85 -1.68 5.43
C THR A 47 -14.40 -3.07 5.86
N GLY A 48 -13.13 -3.42 5.64
CA GLY A 48 -12.51 -4.66 6.12
C GLY A 48 -11.99 -4.59 7.57
N LEU A 49 -12.11 -3.45 8.25
CA LEU A 49 -11.57 -3.24 9.60
C LEU A 49 -12.61 -3.51 10.68
N VAL A 50 -12.17 -4.09 11.80
CA VAL A 50 -12.95 -4.18 13.04
C VAL A 50 -12.27 -3.30 14.09
N ASN A 51 -12.99 -2.30 14.63
CA ASN A 51 -12.45 -1.33 15.58
C ASN A 51 -11.14 -0.64 15.11
N SER A 52 -11.09 -0.21 13.84
CA SER A 52 -9.91 0.42 13.22
C SER A 52 -8.65 -0.46 13.14
N SER A 53 -8.76 -1.74 13.49
CA SER A 53 -7.64 -2.68 13.46
C SER A 53 -7.93 -3.87 12.55
N GLY A 54 -6.87 -4.46 12.01
CA GLY A 54 -6.89 -5.77 11.35
C GLY A 54 -5.76 -6.65 11.89
N ASP A 55 -5.52 -7.80 11.25
CA ASP A 55 -4.51 -8.80 11.65
C ASP A 55 -4.53 -9.14 13.15
N ASN A 56 -5.69 -9.59 13.67
CA ASN A 56 -5.89 -9.90 15.10
C ASN A 56 -5.54 -8.74 16.06
N GLY A 57 -5.61 -7.48 15.60
CA GLY A 57 -5.32 -6.29 16.39
C GLY A 57 -3.90 -5.72 16.20
N ASN A 58 -3.06 -6.37 15.40
CA ASN A 58 -1.66 -5.97 15.20
C ASN A 58 -1.48 -4.84 14.17
N ALA A 59 -2.43 -4.66 13.25
CA ALA A 59 -2.36 -3.63 12.22
C ALA A 59 -3.37 -2.50 12.48
N HIS A 60 -2.96 -1.26 12.24
CA HIS A 60 -3.77 -0.06 12.49
C HIS A 60 -4.15 0.66 11.18
N GLY A 61 -5.41 1.08 11.10
CA GLY A 61 -5.87 2.06 10.14
C GLY A 61 -5.97 1.60 8.68
N LEU A 62 -6.27 2.55 7.78
CA LEU A 62 -6.59 2.28 6.37
C LEU A 62 -5.47 1.56 5.60
N MET A 63 -4.22 1.89 5.92
CA MET A 63 -3.01 1.32 5.32
C MET A 63 -2.36 0.22 6.17
N GLN A 64 -3.05 -0.24 7.23
CA GLN A 64 -2.65 -1.39 8.07
C GLN A 64 -1.19 -1.34 8.56
N VAL A 65 -0.80 -0.23 9.18
CA VAL A 65 0.54 -0.07 9.75
C VAL A 65 0.73 -1.08 10.90
N ASP A 66 1.72 -1.96 10.78
CA ASP A 66 2.03 -3.01 11.75
C ASP A 66 2.65 -2.43 13.05
N LYS A 67 1.98 -2.64 14.17
CA LYS A 67 2.37 -2.18 15.52
C LYS A 67 3.67 -2.83 16.03
N ARG A 68 4.07 -3.97 15.47
CA ARG A 68 5.29 -4.69 15.85
C ARG A 68 6.55 -4.04 15.30
N CYS A 69 6.42 -3.36 14.15
CA CYS A 69 7.53 -2.73 13.44
C CYS A 69 7.50 -1.21 13.53
N HIS A 70 6.32 -0.62 13.73
CA HIS A 70 6.12 0.83 13.76
C HIS A 70 5.19 1.22 14.91
N SER A 71 5.33 2.45 15.40
CA SER A 71 4.33 3.07 16.28
C SER A 71 3.28 3.77 15.41
N PRO A 72 2.01 3.28 15.33
CA PRO A 72 1.00 3.92 14.49
C PRO A 72 0.68 5.34 14.96
N LYS A 73 0.40 6.21 14.00
CA LYS A 73 0.14 7.63 14.22
C LYS A 73 -1.26 8.00 13.74
N GLY A 74 -1.92 8.86 14.51
CA GLY A 74 -3.25 9.36 14.19
C GLY A 74 -4.37 8.32 14.20
N ALA A 75 -5.59 8.79 13.91
CA ALA A 75 -6.77 7.94 13.77
C ALA A 75 -6.76 7.17 12.44
N CYS A 76 -7.51 6.06 12.38
CA CYS A 76 -7.60 5.11 11.26
C CYS A 76 -7.52 5.70 9.84
N GLY A 77 -8.25 6.78 9.56
CA GLY A 77 -8.29 7.45 8.26
C GLY A 77 -7.89 8.93 8.31
N SER A 78 -7.10 9.32 9.31
CA SER A 78 -6.57 10.67 9.44
C SER A 78 -5.51 10.94 8.37
N GLN A 79 -5.22 12.22 8.12
CA GLN A 79 -4.10 12.61 7.26
C GLN A 79 -2.78 12.04 7.77
N GLU A 80 -2.56 12.11 9.09
CA GLU A 80 -1.33 11.64 9.73
C GLU A 80 -1.10 10.13 9.52
N HIS A 81 -2.16 9.31 9.56
CA HIS A 81 -2.06 7.88 9.30
C HIS A 81 -1.69 7.58 7.84
N ILE A 82 -2.32 8.28 6.90
CA ILE A 82 -2.04 8.10 5.46
C ILE A 82 -0.63 8.61 5.11
N ASP A 83 -0.19 9.73 5.69
CA ASP A 83 1.17 10.23 5.57
C ASP A 83 2.19 9.21 6.11
N GLN A 84 1.91 8.57 7.24
CA GLN A 84 2.77 7.52 7.79
C GLN A 84 2.88 6.32 6.84
N GLY A 85 1.75 5.83 6.31
CA GLY A 85 1.77 4.72 5.35
C GLY A 85 2.56 5.08 4.08
N ALA A 86 2.41 6.29 3.56
CA ALA A 86 3.20 6.77 2.43
C ALA A 86 4.70 6.83 2.74
N GLN A 87 5.10 7.28 3.93
CA GLN A 87 6.50 7.30 4.36
C GLN A 87 7.10 5.89 4.49
N ILE A 88 6.32 4.93 5.00
CA ILE A 88 6.76 3.54 5.08
C ILE A 88 7.03 3.00 3.67
N LEU A 89 6.15 3.27 2.71
CA LEU A 89 6.36 2.88 1.31
C LEU A 89 7.62 3.52 0.70
N VAL A 90 7.88 4.80 0.98
CA VAL A 90 9.11 5.49 0.53
C VAL A 90 10.36 4.83 1.15
N GLY A 91 10.29 4.44 2.42
CA GLY A 91 11.34 3.65 3.08
C GLY A 91 11.56 2.30 2.40
N SER A 92 10.48 1.56 2.14
CA SER A 92 10.51 0.29 1.42
C SER A 92 11.13 0.43 0.03
N TYR A 93 10.81 1.49 -0.71
CA TYR A 93 11.43 1.79 -2.01
C TYR A 93 12.93 2.02 -1.87
N SER A 94 13.35 2.80 -0.87
CA SER A 94 14.77 3.08 -0.61
C SER A 94 15.55 1.80 -0.27
N ASP A 95 14.95 0.89 0.49
CA ASP A 95 15.58 -0.39 0.84
C ASP A 95 15.71 -1.32 -0.36
N VAL A 96 14.67 -1.37 -1.21
CA VAL A 96 14.69 -2.13 -2.46
C VAL A 96 15.71 -1.54 -3.44
N GLU A 97 15.79 -0.21 -3.55
CA GLU A 97 16.77 0.45 -4.41
C GLU A 97 18.21 0.14 -3.98
N LYS A 98 18.51 0.13 -2.68
CA LYS A 98 19.82 -0.26 -2.16
C LYS A 98 20.13 -1.73 -2.43
N LYS A 99 19.15 -2.62 -2.25
CA LYS A 99 19.32 -4.07 -2.42
C LYS A 99 19.43 -4.47 -3.89
N TYR A 100 18.70 -3.79 -4.77
CA TYR A 100 18.61 -4.08 -6.19
C TYR A 100 18.83 -2.83 -7.05
N PRO A 101 20.05 -2.26 -7.04
CA PRO A 101 20.33 -0.99 -7.72
C PRO A 101 20.14 -1.06 -9.24
N HIS A 102 20.29 -2.25 -9.83
CA HIS A 102 20.15 -2.52 -11.26
C HIS A 102 18.70 -2.68 -11.74
N TRP A 103 17.72 -2.74 -10.84
CA TRP A 103 16.31 -2.79 -11.22
C TRP A 103 15.85 -1.47 -11.81
N THR A 104 14.94 -1.55 -12.79
CA THR A 104 14.23 -0.37 -13.31
C THR A 104 13.37 0.28 -12.22
N LYS A 105 12.91 1.51 -12.45
CA LYS A 105 12.05 2.23 -11.48
C LYS A 105 10.74 1.47 -11.22
N GLU A 106 10.18 0.87 -12.25
CA GLU A 106 8.95 0.08 -12.20
C GLU A 106 9.16 -1.21 -11.39
N GLN A 107 10.29 -1.89 -11.60
CA GLN A 107 10.66 -3.07 -10.81
C GLN A 107 10.91 -2.70 -9.34
N LYS A 108 11.59 -1.57 -9.08
CA LYS A 108 11.79 -1.06 -7.71
C LYS A 108 10.49 -0.69 -7.03
N LEU A 109 9.56 -0.04 -7.74
CA LEU A 109 8.23 0.25 -7.20
C LEU A 109 7.47 -1.02 -6.86
N LYS A 110 7.45 -2.01 -7.76
CA LYS A 110 6.83 -3.32 -7.49
C LYS A 110 7.46 -4.01 -6.27
N GLY A 111 8.79 -4.01 -6.19
CA GLY A 111 9.53 -4.51 -5.03
C GLY A 111 9.18 -3.75 -3.76
N ALA A 112 9.00 -2.43 -3.82
CA ALA A 112 8.63 -1.60 -2.67
C ALA A 112 7.24 -1.97 -2.14
N LEU A 113 6.28 -2.26 -3.02
CA LEU A 113 4.95 -2.74 -2.63
C LEU A 113 5.02 -4.12 -1.94
N ALA A 114 5.82 -5.04 -2.46
CA ALA A 114 6.03 -6.33 -1.80
C ALA A 114 6.75 -6.15 -0.45
N ALA A 115 7.76 -5.29 -0.39
CA ALA A 115 8.50 -4.97 0.83
C ALA A 115 7.64 -4.24 1.87
N TYR A 116 6.62 -3.47 1.45
CA TYR A 116 5.65 -2.88 2.36
C TYR A 116 4.89 -3.95 3.15
N ASN A 117 4.55 -5.07 2.50
CA ASN A 117 3.83 -6.19 3.12
C ASN A 117 4.74 -7.11 3.96
N MET A 118 5.96 -7.40 3.52
CA MET A 118 6.79 -8.48 4.12
C MET A 118 8.26 -8.10 4.41
N GLY A 119 8.63 -6.84 4.19
CA GLY A 119 10.01 -6.35 4.30
C GLY A 119 10.89 -6.70 3.09
N ALA A 120 11.83 -5.81 2.75
CA ALA A 120 12.72 -5.98 1.61
C ALA A 120 13.69 -7.18 1.75
N GLY A 121 13.97 -7.62 2.98
CA GLY A 121 14.81 -8.79 3.28
C GLY A 121 14.25 -10.08 2.69
N SER A 122 12.93 -10.19 2.57
CA SER A 122 12.22 -11.38 2.13
C SER A 122 12.24 -11.59 0.61
N ILE A 123 12.52 -10.54 -0.17
CA ILE A 123 12.64 -10.58 -1.63
C ILE A 123 13.95 -11.29 -2.00
N SER A 124 13.88 -12.31 -2.87
CA SER A 124 15.06 -13.03 -3.40
C SER A 124 15.45 -12.52 -4.79
N SER A 125 14.49 -12.45 -5.71
CA SER A 125 14.65 -11.94 -7.07
C SER A 125 13.37 -11.22 -7.55
N TYR A 126 13.40 -10.66 -8.76
CA TYR A 126 12.25 -9.95 -9.32
C TYR A 126 11.11 -10.91 -9.68
N GLU A 127 11.46 -12.08 -10.21
CA GLU A 127 10.52 -13.15 -10.61
C GLU A 127 9.75 -13.70 -9.41
N GLN A 128 10.38 -13.66 -8.23
CA GLN A 128 9.82 -14.15 -6.97
C GLN A 128 9.38 -13.01 -6.03
N VAL A 129 9.20 -11.79 -6.55
CA VAL A 129 8.96 -10.59 -5.72
C VAL A 129 7.77 -10.76 -4.76
N ASP A 130 6.71 -11.45 -5.18
CA ASP A 130 5.52 -11.69 -4.36
C ASP A 130 5.50 -13.05 -3.65
N ALA A 131 6.49 -13.93 -3.89
CA ALA A 131 6.42 -15.34 -3.48
C ALA A 131 6.21 -15.56 -1.97
N LYS A 132 6.56 -14.57 -1.14
CA LYS A 132 6.38 -14.60 0.33
C LYS A 132 5.40 -13.54 0.84
N THR A 133 4.77 -12.77 -0.05
CA THR A 133 3.74 -11.82 0.34
C THR A 133 2.44 -12.53 0.71
N THR A 134 1.57 -11.88 1.46
CA THR A 134 0.23 -12.40 1.77
C THR A 134 -0.51 -12.73 0.47
N GLY A 135 -0.89 -13.99 0.28
CA GLY A 135 -1.60 -14.46 -0.94
C GLY A 135 -0.70 -14.70 -2.15
N GLY A 136 0.61 -14.43 -2.06
CA GLY A 136 1.54 -14.64 -3.16
C GLY A 136 1.39 -13.66 -4.34
N ASP A 137 0.67 -12.55 -4.14
CA ASP A 137 0.24 -11.64 -5.21
C ASP A 137 0.20 -10.16 -4.82
N TYR A 138 0.72 -9.78 -3.65
CA TYR A 138 0.44 -8.46 -3.06
C TYR A 138 0.83 -7.30 -3.98
N SER A 139 2.07 -7.25 -4.48
CA SER A 139 2.52 -6.14 -5.33
C SER A 139 1.81 -6.13 -6.68
N ASN A 140 1.55 -7.31 -7.27
CA ASN A 140 0.79 -7.43 -8.51
C ASN A 140 -0.65 -6.92 -8.36
N ASP A 141 -1.35 -7.33 -7.32
CA ASP A 141 -2.74 -6.91 -7.07
C ASP A 141 -2.80 -5.41 -6.77
N VAL A 142 -1.94 -4.89 -5.88
CA VAL A 142 -1.90 -3.45 -5.59
C VAL A 142 -1.60 -2.64 -6.84
N ALA A 143 -0.65 -3.06 -7.68
CA ALA A 143 -0.33 -2.37 -8.93
C ALA A 143 -1.54 -2.35 -9.89
N ALA A 144 -2.25 -3.47 -10.03
CA ALA A 144 -3.46 -3.53 -10.85
C ALA A 144 -4.59 -2.64 -10.29
N ARG A 145 -4.82 -2.65 -8.98
CA ARG A 145 -5.78 -1.74 -8.35
C ARG A 145 -5.39 -0.28 -8.54
N ALA A 146 -4.11 0.06 -8.42
CA ALA A 146 -3.60 1.40 -8.66
C ALA A 146 -3.85 1.86 -10.11
N GLN A 147 -3.66 0.99 -11.10
CA GLN A 147 -4.01 1.29 -12.50
C GLN A 147 -5.49 1.61 -12.67
N TYR A 148 -6.37 0.93 -11.94
CA TYR A 148 -7.80 1.27 -11.90
C TYR A 148 -8.02 2.65 -11.27
N PHE A 149 -7.50 2.93 -10.08
CA PHE A 149 -7.65 4.23 -9.41
C PHE A 149 -7.10 5.39 -10.25
N LYS A 150 -6.00 5.17 -10.98
CA LYS A 150 -5.41 6.18 -11.88
C LYS A 150 -6.40 6.65 -12.94
N LYS A 151 -7.21 5.75 -13.49
CA LYS A 151 -8.26 6.07 -14.48
C LYS A 151 -9.46 6.79 -13.86
N HIS A 152 -9.55 6.85 -12.52
CA HIS A 152 -10.66 7.43 -11.77
C HIS A 152 -10.23 8.68 -10.96
N GLY A 153 -9.18 9.36 -11.41
CA GLY A 153 -8.78 10.67 -10.90
C GLY A 153 -7.99 10.64 -9.61
N TYR A 154 -7.21 9.58 -9.39
CA TYR A 154 -6.15 9.55 -8.38
C TYR A 154 -4.78 9.87 -8.99
#